data_AF-A0A3M1LS20-F1
#
_entry.id   AF-A0A3M1LS20-F1
#
_cell.length_a   1.000
_cell.length_b   1.000
_cell.length_c   1.000
_cell.angle_alpha   90.00
_cell.angle_beta   90.00
_cell.angle_gamma   90.00
#
_symmetry.space_group_name_H-M   'P 1'
#
loop_
_entity.id
_entity.type
_entity.pdbx_description
1 polymer ?
#
loop_
_entity_poly.entity_id
_entity_poly.type
_entity_poly.pdbx_seq_one_letter_code
_entity_poly.pdbx_strand_id
1 'polypeptide(L)'
;MVIHWNTEKLNKYLSRIDGAILQGRYYLALKLANRLLKQYYRTFISAKIPYERERDNIRLMAISICRYLLRYFRKYRVPYSERALLSIALVTNVVFINMTSTSKDSPEDQNVIDRATATYVRDNVSRIVRYLMKYL
;
A
#
# COMPACT_ATOMS: atom_id res chain seq x y z
N MET A 1 -1.55 -1.73 -24.20
CA MET A 1 -1.19 -0.55 -23.37
C MET A 1 -0.13 -1.00 -22.38
N VAL A 2 1.13 -0.63 -22.58
CA VAL A 2 2.22 -0.97 -21.65
C VAL A 2 2.02 -0.11 -20.40
N ILE A 3 1.62 -0.73 -19.29
CA ILE A 3 1.40 -0.02 -18.04
C ILE A 3 2.78 0.21 -17.42
N HIS A 4 3.41 1.34 -17.77
CA HIS A 4 4.66 1.74 -17.16
C HIS A 4 4.36 2.42 -15.82
N TRP A 5 4.76 1.80 -14.70
CA TRP A 5 4.58 2.44 -13.39
C TRP A 5 5.55 3.61 -13.27
N ASN A 6 5.00 4.82 -13.11
CA ASN A 6 5.77 6.05 -13.02
C ASN A 6 6.50 6.13 -11.66
N THR A 7 7.80 5.85 -11.68
CA THR A 7 8.71 5.91 -10.53
C THR A 7 8.87 7.32 -9.98
N GLU A 8 8.79 8.36 -10.83
CA GLU A 8 8.81 9.77 -10.39
C GLU A 8 7.57 10.09 -9.54
N LYS A 9 6.39 9.61 -9.97
CA LYS A 9 5.15 9.78 -9.22
C LYS A 9 5.22 9.07 -7.87
N LEU A 10 5.83 7.88 -7.81
CA LEU A 10 6.12 7.19 -6.54
C LEU A 10 7.01 8.05 -5.64
N ASN A 11 8.15 8.51 -6.16
CA ASN A 11 9.11 9.31 -5.39
C ASN A 11 8.49 10.61 -4.86
N LYS A 12 7.66 11.28 -5.67
CA LYS A 12 6.92 12.48 -5.25
C LYS A 12 5.95 12.19 -4.10
N TYR A 13 5.25 11.05 -4.12
CA TYR A 13 4.38 10.66 -3.02
C TYR A 13 5.18 10.33 -1.75
N LEU A 14 6.29 9.58 -1.88
CA LEU A 14 7.15 9.22 -0.76
C LEU A 14 7.75 10.47 -0.11
N SER A 15 8.25 11.42 -0.90
CA SER A 15 8.76 12.71 -0.40
C SER A 15 7.71 13.49 0.41
N ARG A 16 6.44 13.47 -0.01
CA ARG A 16 5.35 14.11 0.75
C ARG A 16 5.05 13.40 2.05
N ILE A 17 5.13 12.06 2.08
CA ILE A 17 4.99 11.27 3.32
C ILE A 17 6.14 11.60 4.27
N ASP A 18 7.37 11.65 3.76
CA ASP A 18 8.57 12.00 4.52
C ASP A 18 8.46 13.41 5.11
N GLY A 19 8.05 14.39 4.31
CA GLY A 19 7.80 15.75 4.77
C GLY A 19 6.74 15.83 5.87
N ALA A 20 5.65 15.07 5.76
CA ALA A 20 4.62 15.00 6.78
C ALA A 20 5.16 14.41 8.10
N ILE A 21 5.98 13.36 8.03
CA ILE A 21 6.63 12.76 9.22
C ILE A 21 7.59 13.76 9.88
N LEU A 22 8.41 14.46 9.09
CA LEU A 22 9.35 15.46 9.61
C LEU A 22 8.65 16.65 10.28
N GLN A 23 7.46 17.02 9.81
CA GLN A 23 6.63 18.09 10.37
C GLN A 23 5.79 17.62 11.58
N GLY A 24 5.93 16.38 12.05
CA GLY A 24 5.10 15.84 13.13
C GLY A 24 3.66 15.52 12.73
N ARG A 25 3.32 15.62 11.44
CA ARG A 25 1.97 15.38 10.89
C ARG A 25 1.79 13.90 10.56
N TYR A 26 1.83 13.04 11.58
CA TYR A 26 1.85 11.58 11.42
C TYR A 26 0.56 11.01 10.82
N TYR A 27 -0.60 11.58 11.17
CA TYR A 27 -1.87 11.20 10.55
C TYR A 27 -1.91 11.52 9.05
N LEU A 28 -1.41 12.70 8.66
CA LEU A 28 -1.29 13.08 7.26
C LEU A 28 -0.37 12.12 6.50
N ALA A 29 0.76 11.71 7.11
CA ALA A 29 1.65 10.72 6.54
C ALA A 29 0.93 9.39 6.28
N LEU A 30 0.14 8.90 7.24
CA LEU A 30 -0.67 7.69 7.06
C LEU A 30 -1.70 7.83 5.94
N LYS A 31 -2.42 8.96 5.90
CA LYS A 31 -3.43 9.24 4.87
C LYS A 31 -2.82 9.24 3.46
N LEU A 32 -1.65 9.84 3.31
CA LEU A 32 -0.88 9.82 2.06
C LEU A 32 -0.42 8.41 1.70
N ALA A 33 0.07 7.63 2.67
CA ALA A 33 0.49 6.24 2.45
C ALA A 33 -0.68 5.32 2.06
N ASN A 34 -1.84 5.47 2.69
CA ASN A 34 -3.06 4.74 2.33
C ASN A 34 -3.50 5.08 0.90
N ARG A 35 -3.50 6.37 0.53
CA ARG A 35 -3.84 6.82 -0.82
C ARG A 35 -2.86 6.25 -1.86
N LEU A 36 -1.57 6.25 -1.54
CA LEU A 36 -0.52 5.67 -2.39
C LEU A 36 -0.77 4.18 -2.62
N LEU A 37 -0.95 3.42 -1.54
CA LEU A 37 -1.18 1.97 -1.59
C LEU A 37 -2.44 1.63 -2.39
N LYS A 38 -3.56 2.33 -2.13
CA LYS A 38 -4.81 2.21 -2.89
C LYS A 38 -4.60 2.39 -4.38
N GLN A 39 -3.90 3.46 -4.76
CA GLN A 39 -3.70 3.78 -6.17
C GLN A 39 -2.93 2.66 -6.88
N TYR A 40 -1.84 2.19 -6.28
CA TYR A 40 -1.00 1.14 -6.87
C TYR A 40 -1.68 -0.23 -6.90
N TYR A 41 -2.44 -0.58 -5.85
CA TYR A 41 -3.25 -1.80 -5.86
C TYR A 41 -4.29 -1.78 -6.98
N ARG A 42 -5.02 -0.68 -7.15
CA ARG A 42 -5.99 -0.54 -8.26
C ARG A 42 -5.32 -0.67 -9.63
N THR A 43 -4.16 -0.05 -9.81
CA THR A 43 -3.40 -0.16 -11.06
C THR A 43 -2.96 -1.60 -11.31
N PHE A 44 -2.47 -2.31 -10.29
CA PHE A 44 -2.09 -3.71 -10.39
C PHE A 44 -3.29 -4.60 -10.78
N ILE A 45 -4.41 -4.46 -10.07
CA ILE A 45 -5.63 -5.23 -10.31
C ILE A 45 -6.16 -4.97 -11.73
N SER A 46 -6.20 -3.71 -12.16
CA SER A 46 -6.65 -3.37 -13.51
C SER A 46 -5.74 -3.94 -14.59
N ALA A 47 -4.44 -4.11 -14.31
CA ALA A 47 -3.46 -4.68 -15.22
C ALA A 47 -3.52 -6.21 -15.31
N LYS A 48 -3.68 -6.89 -14.17
CA LYS A 48 -3.46 -8.35 -14.05
C LYS A 48 -4.70 -9.16 -13.72
N ILE A 49 -5.71 -8.53 -13.13
CA ILE A 49 -6.93 -9.17 -12.64
C ILE A 49 -8.16 -8.30 -12.95
N PRO A 50 -8.38 -7.87 -14.21
CA PRO A 50 -9.39 -6.85 -14.54
C PRO A 50 -10.84 -7.28 -14.21
N TYR A 51 -11.09 -8.57 -14.07
CA TYR A 51 -12.39 -9.15 -13.72
C TYR A 51 -12.70 -9.03 -12.22
N GLU A 52 -11.68 -8.92 -11.37
CA GLU A 52 -11.86 -8.67 -9.94
C GLU A 52 -11.92 -7.15 -9.72
N ARG A 53 -13.05 -6.53 -10.07
CA ARG A 53 -13.33 -5.13 -9.72
C ARG A 53 -13.63 -5.04 -8.22
N GLU A 54 -12.59 -5.11 -7.42
CA GLU A 54 -12.77 -4.96 -5.98
C GLU A 54 -13.14 -3.52 -5.62
N ARG A 55 -14.12 -3.42 -4.72
CA ARG A 55 -14.57 -2.15 -4.14
C ARG A 55 -13.38 -1.44 -3.49
N ASP A 56 -13.54 -0.17 -3.13
CA ASP A 56 -12.53 0.74 -2.55
C ASP A 56 -11.90 0.31 -1.18
N ASN A 57 -11.94 -0.98 -0.87
CA ASN A 57 -11.40 -1.63 0.31
C ASN A 57 -10.01 -2.21 0.04
N ILE A 58 -8.99 -1.65 0.70
CA ILE A 58 -7.60 -2.08 0.52
C ILE A 58 -7.32 -3.52 0.93
N ARG A 59 -8.08 -4.05 1.90
CA ARG A 59 -7.87 -5.41 2.40
C ARG A 59 -8.30 -6.44 1.36
N LEU A 60 -9.42 -6.20 0.72
CA LEU A 60 -9.87 -7.01 -0.42
C LEU A 60 -8.81 -6.95 -1.52
N MET A 61 -8.37 -5.73 -1.90
CA MET A 61 -7.33 -5.52 -2.93
C MET A 61 -6.06 -6.32 -2.64
N ALA A 62 -5.58 -6.31 -1.40
CA ALA A 62 -4.43 -7.09 -1.00
C ALA A 62 -4.66 -8.61 -1.15
N ILE A 63 -5.84 -9.12 -0.79
CA ILE A 63 -6.19 -10.54 -0.93
C ILE A 63 -6.17 -10.96 -2.40
N SER A 64 -6.80 -10.20 -3.28
CA SER A 64 -6.81 -10.47 -4.73
C SER A 64 -5.40 -10.46 -5.32
N ILE A 65 -4.60 -9.46 -4.98
CA ILE A 65 -3.20 -9.38 -5.41
C ILE A 65 -2.39 -10.58 -4.94
N CYS A 66 -2.50 -10.95 -3.65
CA CYS A 66 -1.78 -12.11 -3.11
C CYS A 66 -2.21 -13.43 -3.78
N ARG A 67 -3.52 -13.63 -4.03
CA ARG A 67 -4.02 -14.82 -4.74
C ARG A 67 -3.49 -14.90 -6.15
N TYR A 68 -3.47 -13.78 -6.88
CA TYR A 68 -2.88 -13.71 -8.21
C TYR A 68 -1.39 -14.06 -8.19
N LEU A 69 -0.61 -13.43 -7.31
CA LEU A 69 0.82 -13.68 -7.21
C LEU A 69 1.13 -15.14 -6.89
N LEU A 70 0.41 -15.76 -5.95
CA LEU A 70 0.55 -17.18 -5.64
C LEU A 70 0.29 -18.07 -6.85
N ARG A 71 -0.78 -17.79 -7.61
CA ARG A 71 -1.08 -18.52 -8.85
C ARG A 71 0.00 -18.32 -9.91
N TYR A 72 0.48 -17.09 -10.07
CA TYR A 72 1.55 -16.75 -10.99
C TYR A 72 2.83 -17.52 -10.65
N PHE A 73 3.28 -17.49 -9.39
CA PHE A 73 4.50 -18.18 -8.96
C PHE A 73 4.40 -19.70 -9.15
N ARG A 74 3.26 -20.29 -8.82
CA ARG A 74 3.02 -21.72 -9.04
C ARG A 74 3.03 -22.08 -10.53
N LYS A 75 2.35 -21.29 -11.37
CA LYS A 75 2.25 -21.52 -12.82
C LYS A 75 3.61 -21.45 -13.51
N TYR A 76 4.42 -20.46 -13.14
CA TYR A 76 5.72 -20.21 -13.79
C TYR A 76 6.91 -20.81 -13.03
N ARG A 77 6.67 -21.57 -11.94
CA ARG A 77 7.70 -22.14 -11.06
C ARG A 77 8.74 -21.11 -10.60
N VAL A 78 8.30 -19.87 -10.40
CA VAL A 78 9.16 -18.77 -9.95
C VAL A 78 9.32 -18.88 -8.43
N PRO A 79 10.55 -18.95 -7.90
CA PRO A 79 10.77 -18.88 -6.47
C PRO A 79 10.21 -17.57 -5.93
N TYR A 80 9.41 -17.65 -4.88
CA TYR A 80 8.81 -16.47 -4.27
C TYR A 80 9.08 -16.39 -2.78
N SER A 81 9.13 -15.16 -2.28
CA SER A 81 9.26 -14.92 -0.85
C SER A 81 7.88 -14.91 -0.19
N GLU A 82 7.58 -15.93 0.61
CA GLU A 82 6.37 -15.96 1.43
C GLU A 82 6.29 -14.73 2.36
N ARG A 83 7.44 -14.29 2.88
CA ARG A 83 7.55 -13.05 3.68
C ARG A 83 7.04 -11.82 2.92
N ALA A 84 7.25 -11.72 1.61
CA ALA A 84 6.75 -10.59 0.82
C ALA A 84 5.22 -10.60 0.71
N LEU A 85 4.62 -11.77 0.51
CA LEU A 85 3.15 -11.92 0.46
C LEU A 85 2.51 -11.64 1.83
N LEU A 86 3.12 -12.12 2.91
CA LEU A 86 2.69 -11.82 4.28
C LEU A 86 2.81 -10.32 4.59
N SER A 87 3.88 -9.67 4.13
CA SER A 87 4.07 -8.23 4.29
C SER A 87 2.94 -7.42 3.64
N ILE A 88 2.52 -7.79 2.42
CA ILE A 88 1.36 -7.16 1.75
C ILE A 88 0.12 -7.20 2.65
N ALA A 89 -0.20 -8.36 3.22
CA ALA A 89 -1.38 -8.52 4.08
C ALA A 89 -1.26 -7.74 5.40
N LEU A 90 -0.13 -7.88 6.11
CA LEU A 90 0.11 -7.26 7.41
C LEU A 90 0.08 -5.73 7.33
N VAL A 91 0.83 -5.16 6.39
CA VAL A 91 0.94 -3.70 6.24
C VAL A 91 -0.40 -3.11 5.80
N THR A 92 -1.12 -3.79 4.91
CA THR A 92 -2.47 -3.38 4.52
C THR A 92 -3.42 -3.36 5.72
N ASN A 93 -3.34 -4.35 6.61
CA ASN A 93 -4.15 -4.39 7.83
C ASN A 93 -3.77 -3.25 8.80
N VAL A 94 -2.48 -3.00 9.01
CA VAL A 94 -1.99 -1.87 9.84
C VAL A 94 -2.52 -0.54 9.30
N VAL A 95 -2.41 -0.31 7.99
CA VAL A 95 -2.94 0.90 7.36
C VAL A 95 -4.46 0.98 7.52
N PHE A 96 -5.17 -0.12 7.29
CA PHE A 96 -6.63 -0.16 7.40
C PHE A 96 -7.10 0.18 8.81
N ILE A 97 -6.57 -0.51 9.82
CA ILE A 97 -6.97 -0.34 11.22
C ILE A 97 -6.74 1.10 11.67
N ASN A 98 -5.54 1.64 11.44
CA ASN A 98 -5.25 3.02 11.85
C ASN A 98 -6.12 4.05 11.09
N MET A 99 -6.47 3.79 9.83
CA MET A 99 -7.38 4.66 9.07
C MET A 99 -8.83 4.57 9.53
N THR A 100 -9.29 3.43 10.05
CA THR A 100 -10.67 3.24 10.55
C THR A 100 -10.84 3.62 12.00
N SER A 101 -9.81 3.44 12.83
CA SER A 101 -9.81 3.81 14.25
C SER A 101 -9.70 5.32 14.46
N THR A 102 -9.34 6.06 13.42
CA THR A 102 -9.28 7.51 13.45
C THR A 102 -10.60 8.09 12.91
N SER A 103 -11.47 8.55 13.81
CA SER A 103 -12.73 9.22 13.46
C SER A 103 -12.48 10.47 12.61
N LYS A 104 -13.27 10.65 11.54
CA LYS A 104 -13.19 11.84 10.67
C LYS A 104 -13.45 13.16 11.40
N ASP A 105 -14.12 13.10 12.55
CA ASP A 105 -14.56 14.24 13.33
C ASP A 105 -13.57 14.60 14.47
N SER A 106 -12.48 13.83 14.60
CA SER A 106 -11.41 14.15 15.55
C SER A 106 -10.47 15.20 14.94
N PRO A 107 -10.14 16.29 15.66
CA PRO A 107 -9.07 17.20 15.27
C PRO A 107 -7.80 16.44 14.91
N GLU A 108 -7.02 16.88 13.92
CA GLU A 108 -5.77 16.20 13.52
C GLU A 108 -4.82 15.97 14.72
N ASP A 109 -4.91 16.84 15.74
CA ASP A 109 -4.14 16.81 16.98
C ASP A 109 -4.60 15.77 18.02
N GLN A 110 -5.77 15.14 17.84
CA GLN A 110 -6.26 14.04 18.69
C GLN A 110 -5.94 12.65 18.13
N ASN A 111 -5.30 12.58 16.96
CA ASN A 111 -4.99 11.31 16.31
C ASN A 111 -3.73 10.70 16.94
N VAL A 112 -3.90 9.57 17.62
CA VAL A 112 -2.86 8.85 18.40
C VAL A 112 -1.82 8.12 17.51
N ILE A 113 -1.60 8.59 16.29
CA ILE A 113 -0.60 7.97 15.41
C ILE A 113 0.77 8.51 15.79
N ASP A 114 1.62 7.63 16.30
CA ASP A 114 2.99 7.97 16.63
C ASP A 114 3.91 8.00 15.40
N ARG A 115 5.09 8.58 15.60
CA ARG A 115 6.15 8.63 14.58
C ARG A 115 6.58 7.24 14.12
N ALA A 116 6.62 6.28 15.04
CA ALA A 116 7.07 4.92 14.77
C ALA A 116 6.14 4.23 13.76
N THR A 117 4.82 4.31 13.97
CA THR A 117 3.79 3.77 13.09
C THR A 117 3.83 4.45 11.73
N ALA A 118 3.92 5.79 11.68
CA ALA A 118 4.00 6.52 10.43
C ALA A 118 5.24 6.13 9.60
N THR A 119 6.40 6.00 10.25
CA THR A 119 7.66 5.58 9.60
C THR A 119 7.58 4.14 9.12
N TYR A 120 7.06 3.24 9.97
CA TYR A 120 6.84 1.84 9.61
C TYR A 120 5.95 1.71 8.37
N VAL A 121 4.82 2.41 8.34
CA VAL A 121 3.91 2.37 7.18
C VAL A 121 4.59 2.91 5.94
N ARG A 122 5.28 4.06 6.02
CA ARG A 122 5.99 4.66 4.89
C ARG A 122 6.94 3.67 4.24
N ASP A 123 7.80 3.04 5.05
CA ASP A 123 8.85 2.15 4.55
C ASP A 123 8.26 0.89 3.93
N ASN A 124 7.26 0.30 4.59
CA ASN A 124 6.65 -0.93 4.12
C ASN A 124 5.76 -0.72 2.90
N VAL A 125 5.00 0.38 2.81
CA VAL A 125 4.23 0.74 1.61
C VAL A 125 5.16 0.95 0.42
N SER A 126 6.29 1.64 0.61
CA SER A 126 7.31 1.80 -0.43
C SER A 126 7.85 0.45 -0.93
N ARG A 127 8.19 -0.47 -0.01
CA ARG A 127 8.64 -1.83 -0.33
C ARG A 127 7.59 -2.63 -1.09
N ILE A 128 6.32 -2.59 -0.64
CA ILE A 128 5.22 -3.29 -1.30
C ILE A 128 5.02 -2.76 -2.72
N VAL A 129 4.97 -1.45 -2.91
CA VAL A 129 4.78 -0.86 -4.25
C VAL A 129 5.92 -1.27 -5.18
N ARG A 130 7.18 -1.17 -4.72
CA ARG A 130 8.34 -1.61 -5.51
C ARG A 130 8.33 -3.11 -5.80
N TYR A 131 7.83 -3.93 -4.87
CA TYR A 131 7.67 -5.37 -5.08
C TYR A 131 6.62 -5.64 -6.18
N LEU A 132 5.47 -4.98 -6.12
CA LEU A 132 4.42 -5.13 -7.15
C LEU A 132 4.87 -4.66 -8.53
N MET A 133 5.72 -3.62 -8.61
CA MET A 133 6.32 -3.16 -9.88
C MET A 133 7.06 -4.28 -10.63
N LYS A 134 7.67 -5.24 -9.92
CA LYS A 134 8.45 -6.32 -10.54
C LYS A 134 7.60 -7.35 -11.26
N TYR A 135 6.31 -7.45 -10.92
CA TYR A 135 5.40 -8.48 -11.43
C TYR A 135 4.29 -7.90 -12.29
N LEU A 136 4.42 -6.62 -12.64
CA LEU A 136 3.53 -5.96 -13.58
C LEU A 136 4.04 -6.11 -15.01
#